data_AF-A0AAD9DYG8-F1
#
_entry.id   AF-A0AAD9DYG8-F1
#
_cell.length_a   1.000
_cell.length_b   1.000
_cell.length_c   1.000
_cell.angle_alpha   90.00
_cell.angle_beta   90.00
_cell.angle_gamma   90.00
#
_symmetry.space_group_name_H-M   'P 1'
#
loop_
_entity.id
_entity.type
_entity.pdbx_description
1 polymer ?
#
loop_
_entity_poly.entity_id
_entity_poly.type
_entity_poly.pdbx_seq_one_letter_code
_entity_poly.pdbx_strand_id
1 'polypeptide(L)'
;MDEDLTEGYSEPCGQCGSVCWGLTDAEQFFCKNCHNVIERTKDVVDSSTYSANNRISHFPSGTRKRNGRGGRKWIVCEGFQFILKHQAEALVGLGVCPEFKKKVLWNFWMRYLQKTRQAYTKNPRITNGSPGDITSDSEPESLALNESSEASLPNRVSSALEDSGNTSDGKLSVCSGSLDAAYYSFAKESKSRHLMTMPRTLALCHLALLWMREAITLADLLRLVSKRHVPYINVHEHFPEEMKIFGKDCKVFIAESIPSYRMVHREASLLAKVMELPTFPPVSQDCLLHPALLCLRYTMDANLPDELHLLVCKVMEKTAMGNDFFLTFDPAGPKQRLPCYDLQAAALIIVTMKLLFKLDDQTEWMLSRKADKRREKHHMKKKTTTGSKMFSLRRWYMSVQPALESAREREEQAEARQAWKSKKPVVPNLKNKTLVLKRRRVVEQLQSNFHTLTGSTMEQRPPAPSSFLFLWGTEEGADGPSLHHKRLAFLMEKKGRARCLVNRKYWHPALRLCHPRECREHFLELESSLPRMYVWLLGLFSFLLGVSQAQLH
;
A
#
# COMPACT_ATOMS: atom_id res chain seq x y z
N MET A 1 26.05 30.61 30.85
CA MET A 1 25.08 30.54 29.72
C MET A 1 23.68 30.12 30.15
N ASP A 2 23.51 29.40 31.27
CA ASP A 2 22.17 29.06 31.80
C ASP A 2 21.60 30.05 32.83
N GLU A 3 22.43 30.90 33.46
CA GLU A 3 21.99 31.83 34.52
C GLU A 3 21.15 32.99 33.96
N ASP A 4 21.60 33.63 32.88
CA ASP A 4 20.90 34.76 32.22
C ASP A 4 19.50 34.40 31.67
N LEU A 5 19.19 33.12 31.49
CA LEU A 5 17.89 32.68 30.93
C LEU A 5 16.83 32.41 32.01
N THR A 6 17.27 32.20 33.25
CA THR A 6 16.44 31.93 34.44
C THR A 6 16.34 33.12 35.42
N GLU A 7 17.07 34.21 35.18
CA GLU A 7 16.99 35.46 35.95
C GLU A 7 15.54 35.97 36.02
N GLY A 8 14.90 35.78 37.17
CA GLY A 8 13.51 36.16 37.41
C GLY A 8 12.65 35.06 38.03
N TYR A 9 13.09 33.79 38.03
CA TYR A 9 12.36 32.70 38.67
C TYR A 9 12.97 32.28 40.01
N SER A 10 12.40 32.78 41.10
CA SER A 10 12.84 32.54 42.49
C SER A 10 11.86 31.68 43.31
N GLU A 11 10.89 31.03 42.66
CA GLU A 11 9.99 30.10 43.37
C GLU A 11 10.75 28.82 43.78
N PRO A 12 10.58 28.33 45.02
CA PRO A 12 11.23 27.12 45.49
C PRO A 12 10.62 25.88 44.82
N CYS A 13 11.47 24.92 44.47
CA CYS A 13 11.04 23.64 43.93
C CYS A 13 10.13 22.91 44.92
N GLY A 14 8.91 22.53 44.51
CA GLY A 14 7.96 21.82 45.38
C GLY A 14 8.40 20.43 45.86
N GLN A 15 9.52 19.91 45.36
CA GLN A 15 10.08 18.61 45.76
C GLN A 15 11.28 18.71 46.71
N CYS A 16 12.16 19.72 46.55
CA CYS A 16 13.40 19.83 47.33
C CYS A 16 13.66 21.22 47.92
N GLY A 17 12.77 22.19 47.70
CA GLY A 17 12.89 23.56 48.20
C GLY A 17 13.96 24.42 47.52
N SER A 18 14.76 23.86 46.60
CA SER A 18 15.81 24.61 45.89
C SER A 18 15.22 25.58 44.87
N VAL A 19 15.80 26.79 44.79
CA VAL A 19 15.50 27.83 43.80
C VAL A 19 16.47 27.81 42.60
N CYS A 20 17.28 26.75 42.47
CA CYS A 20 18.23 26.61 41.38
C CYS A 20 17.57 25.92 40.17
N TRP A 21 17.23 26.71 39.17
CA TRP A 21 16.54 26.24 37.96
C TRP A 21 17.46 26.23 36.73
N GLY A 22 17.17 25.35 35.78
CA GLY A 22 17.79 25.28 34.46
C GLY A 22 16.73 25.04 33.38
N LEU A 23 17.11 25.19 32.11
CA LEU A 23 16.21 24.98 30.97
C LEU A 23 16.67 23.79 30.12
N THR A 24 15.75 22.95 29.70
CA THR A 24 16.03 21.87 28.75
C THR A 24 16.06 22.41 27.31
N ASP A 25 16.60 21.63 26.37
CA ASP A 25 16.56 21.91 24.92
C ASP A 25 15.12 22.07 24.35
N ALA A 26 14.11 21.68 25.15
CA ALA A 26 12.69 21.83 24.86
C ALA A 26 12.04 23.05 25.58
N GLU A 27 12.84 23.98 26.12
CA GLU A 27 12.43 25.21 26.83
C GLU A 27 11.59 24.96 28.10
N GLN A 28 11.79 23.84 28.79
CA GLN A 28 11.13 23.52 30.06
C GLN A 28 12.06 23.77 31.25
N PHE A 29 11.53 24.34 32.33
CA PHE A 29 12.28 24.52 33.58
C PHE A 29 12.45 23.18 34.30
N PHE A 30 13.67 22.90 34.73
CA PHE A 30 13.98 21.78 35.60
C PHE A 30 14.81 22.25 36.80
N CYS A 31 14.59 21.64 37.96
CA CYS A 31 15.39 21.91 39.15
C CYS A 31 16.78 21.28 38.98
N LYS A 32 17.84 22.08 39.11
CA LYS A 32 19.22 21.57 39.01
C LYS A 32 19.61 20.62 40.16
N ASN A 33 18.87 20.63 41.26
CA ASN A 33 19.18 19.84 42.45
C ASN A 33 18.48 18.46 42.47
N CYS A 34 17.21 18.38 42.07
CA CYS A 34 16.44 17.13 42.09
C CYS A 34 15.93 16.69 40.70
N HIS A 35 16.29 17.41 39.64
CA HIS A 35 15.87 17.15 38.26
C HIS A 35 14.35 17.14 38.03
N ASN A 36 13.56 17.66 38.99
CA ASN A 36 12.12 17.80 38.81
C ASN A 36 11.81 18.84 37.72
N VAL A 37 11.03 18.45 36.72
CA VAL A 37 10.65 19.30 35.58
C VAL A 37 9.27 19.89 35.84
N ILE A 38 9.13 21.20 35.67
CA ILE A 38 7.85 21.91 35.83
C ILE A 38 7.30 22.37 34.48
N GLU A 39 5.98 22.51 34.37
CA GLU A 39 5.27 22.74 33.10
C GLU A 39 5.30 24.21 32.63
N ARG A 40 5.97 25.12 33.36
CA ARG A 40 6.03 26.53 33.00
C ARG A 40 6.93 26.73 31.77
N THR A 41 6.43 27.44 30.77
CA THR A 41 7.20 28.00 29.65
C THR A 41 7.49 29.48 29.95
N LYS A 42 8.64 30.00 29.50
CA LYS A 42 9.00 31.42 29.69
C LYS A 42 7.94 32.32 29.03
N ASP A 43 7.09 32.95 29.82
CA ASP A 43 6.19 33.99 29.32
C ASP A 43 7.03 35.20 28.94
N VAL A 44 6.89 35.67 27.69
CA VAL A 44 7.50 36.92 27.24
C VAL A 44 6.73 38.05 27.90
N VAL A 45 7.28 38.60 28.97
CA VAL A 45 6.75 39.82 29.59
C VAL A 45 7.04 40.97 28.65
N ASP A 46 6.00 41.41 27.93
CA ASP A 46 5.99 42.69 27.23
C ASP A 46 5.77 43.80 28.27
N SER A 47 6.85 44.29 28.87
CA SER A 47 6.82 45.43 29.79
C SER A 47 6.70 46.73 29.00
N SER A 48 5.52 47.01 28.46
CA SER A 48 5.19 48.34 27.94
C SER A 48 3.82 48.82 28.41
N THR A 49 3.79 49.38 29.62
CA THR A 49 2.86 50.46 29.94
C THR A 49 3.59 51.46 30.82
N TYR A 50 4.06 52.56 30.23
CA TYR A 50 3.85 53.95 30.67
C TYR A 50 4.50 54.91 29.65
N SER A 51 3.88 56.09 29.54
CA SER A 51 3.98 57.09 28.48
C SER A 51 5.35 57.68 28.12
N ALA A 52 5.38 58.10 26.84
CA ALA A 52 6.01 59.27 26.24
C ALA A 52 7.53 59.25 25.92
N ASN A 53 7.77 59.34 24.60
CA ASN A 53 8.89 59.96 23.89
C ASN A 53 10.30 59.68 24.42
N ASN A 54 11.09 58.90 23.65
CA ASN A 54 12.40 59.38 23.19
C ASN A 54 12.99 58.50 22.07
N ARG A 55 13.64 59.19 21.12
CA ARG A 55 14.35 58.68 19.94
C ARG A 55 15.38 57.61 20.33
N ILE A 56 15.41 56.50 19.60
CA ILE A 56 16.44 55.45 19.74
C ILE A 56 17.36 55.51 18.52
N SER A 57 18.63 55.83 18.77
CA SER A 57 19.74 55.69 17.83
C SER A 57 20.19 54.22 17.76
N HIS A 58 20.27 53.68 16.54
CA HIS A 58 20.78 52.34 16.27
C HIS A 58 22.30 52.23 16.51
N PHE A 59 22.73 51.19 17.23
CA PHE A 59 24.10 50.68 17.17
C PHE A 59 24.13 49.43 16.28
N PRO A 60 25.02 49.32 15.27
CA PRO A 60 25.11 48.14 14.43
C PRO A 60 25.91 47.05 15.17
N SER A 61 25.22 46.00 15.63
CA SER A 61 25.90 44.82 16.15
C SER A 61 26.34 43.92 14.99
N GLY A 62 27.63 43.64 14.93
CA GLY A 62 28.32 43.02 13.81
C GLY A 62 27.80 41.64 13.41
N THR A 63 27.80 41.40 12.10
CA THR A 63 27.51 40.13 11.44
C THR A 63 28.50 39.05 11.86
N ARG A 64 28.13 38.25 12.86
CA ARG A 64 28.69 36.90 12.99
C ARG A 64 28.17 36.05 11.82
N LYS A 65 29.03 35.82 10.82
CA LYS A 65 28.85 34.78 9.79
C LYS A 65 28.65 33.44 10.50
N ARG A 66 27.40 33.01 10.61
CA ARG A 66 27.03 31.67 11.09
C ARG A 66 27.12 30.74 9.88
N ASN A 67 28.21 29.95 9.81
CA ASN A 67 28.37 28.92 8.78
C ASN A 67 27.18 27.96 8.79
N GLY A 68 26.75 27.59 7.59
CA GLY A 68 25.40 27.15 7.26
C GLY A 68 24.98 25.76 7.75
N ARG A 69 23.70 25.66 8.09
CA ARG A 69 22.89 24.43 8.07
C ARG A 69 21.51 24.75 7.45
N GLY A 70 21.53 25.36 6.27
CA GLY A 70 20.32 25.46 5.44
C GLY A 70 20.14 24.15 4.69
N GLY A 71 18.96 23.54 4.77
CA GLY A 71 18.64 22.33 4.00
C GLY A 71 18.89 22.54 2.51
N ARG A 72 19.37 21.50 1.81
CA ARG A 72 19.59 21.55 0.37
C ARG A 72 18.24 21.81 -0.32
N LYS A 73 18.23 22.68 -1.33
CA LYS A 73 17.06 22.83 -2.20
C LYS A 73 16.84 21.51 -2.97
N TRP A 74 15.65 20.93 -2.85
CA TRP A 74 15.29 19.66 -3.48
C TRP A 74 13.89 19.75 -4.12
N ILE A 75 13.60 18.86 -5.06
CA ILE A 75 12.32 18.76 -5.77
C ILE A 75 11.61 17.43 -5.51
N VAL A 76 10.29 17.39 -5.64
CA VAL A 76 9.45 16.22 -5.34
C VAL A 76 9.93 14.94 -6.06
N CYS A 77 10.40 15.05 -7.29
CA CYS A 77 10.97 13.91 -8.02
C CYS A 77 12.18 13.27 -7.32
N GLU A 78 13.07 14.06 -6.70
CA GLU A 78 14.20 13.52 -5.95
C GLU A 78 13.72 12.69 -4.75
N GLY A 79 12.60 13.08 -4.14
CA GLY A 79 12.00 12.30 -3.06
C GLY A 79 11.39 10.99 -3.49
N PHE A 80 10.67 10.97 -4.61
CA PHE A 80 10.20 9.71 -5.17
C PHE A 80 11.33 8.80 -5.63
N GLN A 81 12.43 9.37 -6.16
CA GLN A 81 13.63 8.60 -6.49
C GLN A 81 14.23 7.94 -5.24
N PHE A 82 14.26 8.64 -4.11
CA PHE A 82 14.72 8.08 -2.84
C PHE A 82 13.83 6.91 -2.36
N ILE A 83 12.51 7.08 -2.44
CA ILE A 83 11.53 6.04 -2.07
C ILE A 83 11.70 4.81 -2.97
N LEU A 84 11.74 5.00 -4.29
CA LEU A 84 11.93 3.92 -5.27
C LEU A 84 13.24 3.18 -5.03
N LYS A 85 14.32 3.89 -4.68
CA LYS A 85 15.61 3.27 -4.34
C LYS A 85 15.49 2.35 -3.12
N HIS A 86 14.81 2.78 -2.05
CA HIS A 86 14.62 1.98 -0.84
C HIS A 86 13.72 0.76 -1.09
N GLN A 87 12.64 0.94 -1.85
CA GLN A 87 11.77 -0.16 -2.28
C GLN A 87 12.53 -1.19 -3.11
N ALA A 88 13.38 -0.73 -4.03
CA ALA A 88 14.19 -1.61 -4.86
C ALA A 88 15.28 -2.34 -4.07
N GLU A 89 15.91 -1.66 -3.12
CA GLU A 89 16.90 -2.28 -2.21
C GLU A 89 16.26 -3.37 -1.34
N ALA A 90 15.06 -3.11 -0.81
CA ALA A 90 14.30 -4.10 -0.07
C ALA A 90 13.95 -5.32 -0.95
N LEU A 91 13.43 -5.10 -2.16
CA LEU A 91 13.10 -6.19 -3.09
C LEU A 91 14.32 -7.02 -3.49
N VAL A 92 15.46 -6.39 -3.77
CA VAL A 92 16.73 -7.11 -4.04
C VAL A 92 17.20 -7.88 -2.80
N GLY A 93 17.05 -7.31 -1.61
CA GLY A 93 17.33 -7.98 -0.34
C GLY A 93 16.44 -9.21 -0.07
N LEU A 94 15.26 -9.27 -0.71
CA LEU A 94 14.34 -10.40 -0.66
C LEU A 94 14.63 -11.47 -1.75
N GLY A 95 15.66 -11.27 -2.58
CA GLY A 95 16.10 -12.25 -3.58
C GLY A 95 15.73 -11.91 -5.03
N VAL A 96 15.13 -10.74 -5.31
CA VAL A 96 14.91 -10.26 -6.68
C VAL A 96 16.26 -10.00 -7.37
N CYS A 97 16.37 -10.33 -8.66
CA CYS A 97 17.61 -10.15 -9.41
C CYS A 97 18.15 -8.70 -9.31
N PRO A 98 19.43 -8.46 -8.98
CA PRO A 98 19.99 -7.12 -8.84
C PRO A 98 19.86 -6.22 -10.09
N GLU A 99 19.69 -6.83 -11.28
CA GLU A 99 19.41 -6.11 -12.53
C GLU A 99 18.06 -5.38 -12.51
N PHE A 100 17.10 -5.86 -11.71
CA PHE A 100 15.82 -5.18 -11.46
C PHE A 100 16.03 -3.72 -11.11
N LYS A 101 16.87 -3.44 -10.10
CA LYS A 101 17.15 -2.08 -9.62
C LYS A 101 17.97 -1.28 -10.64
N LYS A 102 19.07 -1.85 -11.12
CA LYS A 102 20.10 -1.11 -11.89
C LYS A 102 19.73 -0.89 -13.35
N LYS A 103 19.09 -1.88 -13.99
CA LYS A 103 18.81 -1.86 -15.42
C LYS A 103 17.34 -1.60 -15.72
N VAL A 104 16.40 -2.16 -14.96
CA VAL A 104 14.98 -2.07 -15.34
C VAL A 104 14.27 -0.89 -14.68
N LEU A 105 14.18 -0.89 -13.35
CA LEU A 105 13.47 0.15 -12.61
C LEU A 105 14.09 1.53 -12.84
N TRP A 106 15.43 1.62 -12.87
CA TRP A 106 16.13 2.85 -13.20
C TRP A 106 15.79 3.38 -14.60
N ASN A 107 15.77 2.52 -15.62
CA ASN A 107 15.40 2.92 -16.98
C ASN A 107 13.92 3.33 -17.06
N PHE A 108 13.02 2.64 -16.35
CA PHE A 108 11.61 3.05 -16.26
C PHE A 108 11.46 4.41 -15.59
N TRP A 109 12.16 4.66 -14.49
CA TRP A 109 12.16 5.96 -13.82
C TRP A 109 12.69 7.08 -14.72
N MET A 110 13.83 6.89 -15.39
CA MET A 110 14.36 7.87 -16.35
C MET A 110 13.39 8.15 -17.49
N ARG A 111 12.78 7.10 -18.06
CA ARG A 111 11.79 7.23 -19.13
C ARG A 111 10.54 7.97 -18.67
N TYR A 112 10.07 7.70 -17.46
CA TYR A 112 8.98 8.45 -16.84
C TYR A 112 9.32 9.94 -16.72
N LEU A 113 10.50 10.27 -16.17
CA LEU A 113 10.94 11.67 -16.02
C LEU A 113 11.05 12.40 -17.37
N GLN A 114 11.58 11.72 -18.39
CA GLN A 114 11.67 12.24 -19.75
C GLN A 114 10.29 12.51 -20.36
N LYS A 115 9.39 11.53 -20.33
CA LYS A 115 8.05 11.62 -20.92
C LYS A 115 7.15 12.64 -20.22
N THR A 116 7.31 12.79 -18.91
CA THR A 116 6.61 13.83 -18.13
C THR A 116 7.29 15.20 -18.19
N ARG A 117 8.44 15.31 -18.89
CA ARG A 117 9.26 16.52 -19.01
C ARG A 117 9.75 17.09 -17.67
N GLN A 118 9.96 16.22 -16.69
CA GLN A 118 10.48 16.60 -15.37
C GLN A 118 12.03 16.60 -15.35
N ALA A 119 12.66 15.73 -16.14
CA ALA A 119 14.12 15.71 -16.36
C ALA A 119 14.46 15.12 -17.73
N TYR A 120 15.73 15.15 -18.14
CA TYR A 120 16.24 14.54 -19.38
C TYR A 120 15.52 14.98 -20.66
N THR A 121 15.09 16.24 -20.71
CA THR A 121 14.38 16.84 -21.86
C THR A 121 14.95 18.22 -22.18
N LYS A 122 14.87 18.63 -23.45
CA LYS A 122 15.32 19.95 -23.91
C LYS A 122 14.45 21.09 -23.33
N ASN A 123 13.17 20.81 -23.10
CA ASN A 123 12.19 21.76 -22.55
C ASN A 123 11.63 21.22 -21.23
N PRO A 124 12.39 21.33 -20.11
CA PRO A 124 11.90 20.89 -18.82
C PRO A 124 10.70 21.74 -18.40
N ARG A 125 9.74 21.11 -17.70
CA ARG A 125 8.69 21.85 -16.98
C ARG A 125 9.36 22.52 -15.79
N ILE A 126 9.98 23.68 -16.02
CA ILE A 126 10.52 24.50 -14.95
C ILE A 126 9.33 24.90 -14.07
N THR A 127 9.28 24.37 -12.86
CA THR A 127 8.50 24.97 -11.79
C THR A 127 9.18 26.30 -11.50
N ASN A 128 8.72 27.37 -12.15
CA ASN A 128 9.21 28.71 -11.89
C ASN A 128 8.93 29.06 -10.43
N GLY A 129 9.89 28.75 -9.57
CA GLY A 129 10.19 29.52 -8.39
C GLY A 129 11.37 30.42 -8.75
N SER A 130 11.09 31.61 -9.29
CA SER A 130 12.02 32.73 -9.18
C SER A 130 11.25 34.02 -8.92
N PRO A 131 11.77 34.88 -8.04
CA PRO A 131 11.13 36.13 -7.65
C PRO A 131 11.37 37.20 -8.71
N GLY A 132 10.29 37.88 -9.13
CA GLY A 132 10.33 39.11 -9.92
C GLY A 132 10.59 38.91 -11.41
N ASP A 133 9.53 39.07 -12.23
CA ASP A 133 9.46 40.21 -13.14
C ASP A 133 8.02 40.35 -13.65
N ILE A 134 7.31 41.35 -13.15
CA ILE A 134 6.08 41.85 -13.76
C ILE A 134 6.56 42.91 -14.74
N THR A 135 6.73 42.54 -16.01
CA THR A 135 6.47 43.42 -17.15
C THR A 135 6.50 42.56 -18.41
N SER A 136 5.33 42.20 -18.94
CA SER A 136 5.10 42.15 -20.39
C SER A 136 3.63 41.79 -20.60
N ASP A 137 2.81 42.82 -20.81
CA ASP A 137 1.53 42.69 -21.48
C ASP A 137 1.77 42.06 -22.86
N SER A 138 1.13 40.93 -23.11
CA SER A 138 0.84 40.43 -24.45
C SER A 138 -0.25 39.36 -24.32
N GLU A 139 -1.48 39.80 -24.55
CA GLU A 139 -2.62 38.97 -24.96
C GLU A 139 -2.23 38.03 -26.12
N PRO A 140 -2.92 36.89 -26.27
CA PRO A 140 -3.79 36.86 -27.42
C PRO A 140 -5.18 36.26 -27.17
N GLU A 141 -6.14 36.94 -27.82
CA GLU A 141 -7.49 36.56 -28.19
C GLU A 141 -7.64 35.09 -28.63
N SER A 142 -8.73 34.43 -28.22
CA SER A 142 -9.90 34.16 -29.09
C SER A 142 -10.89 33.16 -28.49
N LEU A 143 -12.10 33.68 -28.25
CA LEU A 143 -13.41 33.18 -28.68
C LEU A 143 -13.81 31.70 -28.50
N ALA A 144 -14.82 31.48 -27.64
CA ALA A 144 -16.05 30.77 -28.01
C ALA A 144 -17.17 31.03 -26.99
N LEU A 145 -18.16 31.82 -27.42
CA LEU A 145 -19.50 31.93 -26.83
C LEU A 145 -20.38 30.80 -27.40
N ASN A 146 -21.13 30.11 -26.53
CA ASN A 146 -22.59 30.06 -26.64
C ASN A 146 -23.24 29.37 -25.42
N GLU A 147 -24.33 30.00 -24.99
CA GLU A 147 -25.35 29.65 -23.98
C GLU A 147 -26.09 28.34 -24.36
N SER A 148 -26.89 27.64 -23.55
CA SER A 148 -27.71 27.94 -22.38
C SER A 148 -28.17 26.60 -21.74
N SER A 149 -28.46 26.57 -20.44
CA SER A 149 -29.74 26.12 -19.84
C SER A 149 -29.60 25.78 -18.34
N GLU A 150 -30.50 26.38 -17.57
CA GLU A 150 -30.59 26.38 -16.11
C GLU A 150 -31.07 25.05 -15.50
N ALA A 151 -30.63 24.79 -14.26
CA ALA A 151 -31.50 24.29 -13.18
C ALA A 151 -30.83 24.43 -11.78
N SER A 152 -31.36 25.37 -10.99
CA SER A 152 -31.59 25.36 -9.52
C SER A 152 -30.47 24.99 -8.49
N LEU A 153 -30.16 26.00 -7.67
CA LEU A 153 -29.43 26.10 -6.38
C LEU A 153 -29.97 25.19 -5.23
N PRO A 154 -29.38 25.12 -3.99
CA PRO A 154 -28.62 26.18 -3.31
C PRO A 154 -27.38 25.85 -2.42
N ASN A 155 -26.62 26.94 -2.19
CA ASN A 155 -25.85 27.33 -1.01
C ASN A 155 -24.62 26.52 -0.56
N ARG A 156 -23.44 27.09 -0.82
CA ARG A 156 -22.38 27.15 0.19
C ARG A 156 -21.58 28.45 0.10
N VAL A 157 -21.73 29.26 1.13
CA VAL A 157 -20.94 30.46 1.38
C VAL A 157 -19.46 30.09 1.49
N SER A 158 -18.59 30.77 0.76
CA SER A 158 -17.16 30.84 1.04
C SER A 158 -16.68 32.23 0.64
N SER A 159 -16.49 33.06 1.66
CA SER A 159 -15.89 34.38 1.52
C SER A 159 -14.45 34.22 1.07
N ALA A 160 -14.14 34.76 -0.10
CA ALA A 160 -12.81 35.20 -0.44
C ALA A 160 -12.46 36.39 0.47
N LEU A 161 -11.32 36.31 1.15
CA LEU A 161 -10.58 37.46 1.62
C LEU A 161 -9.14 37.24 1.17
N GLU A 162 -8.76 38.05 0.20
CA GLU A 162 -7.37 38.32 -0.17
C GLU A 162 -6.67 38.95 1.03
N ASP A 163 -5.42 38.57 1.28
CA ASP A 163 -4.53 39.36 2.13
C ASP A 163 -3.16 39.46 1.46
N SER A 164 -3.01 40.57 0.76
CA SER A 164 -1.75 41.15 0.32
C SER A 164 -1.03 41.77 1.52
N GLY A 165 -0.02 41.07 2.03
CA GLY A 165 0.82 41.56 3.11
C GLY A 165 2.27 41.13 2.93
N ASN A 166 3.02 41.86 2.09
CA ASN A 166 4.48 41.76 2.04
C ASN A 166 5.06 42.29 3.36
N THR A 167 5.53 41.38 4.22
CA THR A 167 6.47 41.71 5.30
C THR A 167 7.76 40.95 5.04
N SER A 168 8.74 41.67 4.50
CA SER A 168 10.13 41.26 4.41
C SER A 168 10.74 41.28 5.82
N ASP A 169 10.77 40.12 6.48
CA ASP A 169 11.59 39.96 7.68
C ASP A 169 12.41 38.67 7.60
N GLY A 170 13.74 38.87 7.51
CA GLY A 170 14.74 37.87 7.12
C GLY A 170 15.08 36.86 8.21
N LYS A 171 14.09 36.07 8.68
CA LYS A 171 14.31 35.08 9.76
C LYS A 171 13.72 33.68 9.56
N LEU A 172 13.24 33.31 8.37
CA LEU A 172 12.55 32.03 8.13
C LEU A 172 13.27 31.11 7.12
N SER A 173 14.50 30.67 7.45
CA SER A 173 15.22 29.67 6.64
C SER A 173 15.16 28.23 7.18
N VAL A 174 14.45 27.96 8.28
CA VAL A 174 14.60 26.68 9.00
C VAL A 174 13.67 25.57 8.47
N CYS A 175 12.67 25.90 7.65
CA CYS A 175 11.66 24.94 7.17
C CYS A 175 11.41 25.07 5.65
N SER A 176 12.42 24.86 4.83
CA SER A 176 12.21 24.77 3.37
C SER A 176 11.81 23.35 3.01
N GLY A 177 10.52 23.15 2.70
CA GLY A 177 10.05 21.95 1.98
C GLY A 177 10.54 21.94 0.53
N SER A 178 10.06 21.00 -0.27
CA SER A 178 10.43 20.91 -1.69
C SER A 178 10.01 22.16 -2.48
N LEU A 179 10.78 22.49 -3.52
CA LEU A 179 10.55 23.70 -4.32
C LEU A 179 9.24 23.66 -5.12
N ASP A 180 8.76 22.46 -5.48
CA ASP A 180 7.68 22.24 -6.44
C ASP A 180 6.44 21.53 -5.86
N ALA A 181 6.37 21.23 -4.56
CA ALA A 181 5.17 20.64 -3.97
C ALA A 181 3.90 21.49 -4.10
N ALA A 182 4.03 22.80 -4.32
CA ALA A 182 2.90 23.65 -4.67
C ALA A 182 2.23 23.22 -5.99
N TYR A 183 3.02 22.80 -6.99
CA TYR A 183 2.52 22.32 -8.28
C TYR A 183 1.64 21.08 -8.12
N TYR A 184 2.02 20.19 -7.20
CA TYR A 184 1.25 18.99 -6.86
C TYR A 184 -0.12 19.29 -6.23
N SER A 185 -0.27 20.43 -5.56
CA SER A 185 -1.54 20.83 -4.93
C SER A 185 -2.48 21.58 -5.89
N PHE A 186 -1.94 22.28 -6.89
CA PHE A 186 -2.71 23.13 -7.81
C PHE A 186 -2.85 22.56 -9.22
N ALA A 187 -2.27 21.39 -9.51
CA ALA A 187 -2.40 20.76 -10.81
C ALA A 187 -3.86 20.43 -11.11
N LYS A 188 -4.41 21.02 -12.19
CA LYS A 188 -5.69 20.62 -12.78
C LYS A 188 -5.71 19.10 -12.99
N GLU A 189 -6.88 18.47 -12.90
CA GLU A 189 -7.06 17.01 -12.92
C GLU A 189 -6.50 16.30 -14.18
N SER A 190 -6.37 17.01 -15.30
CA SER A 190 -5.68 16.52 -16.51
C SER A 190 -4.14 16.49 -16.37
N LYS A 191 -3.57 17.44 -15.63
CA LYS A 191 -2.12 17.56 -15.37
C LYS A 191 -1.69 16.66 -14.21
N SER A 192 -2.52 16.49 -13.18
CA SER A 192 -2.26 15.60 -12.04
C SER A 192 -2.10 14.14 -12.45
N ARG A 193 -2.80 13.70 -13.51
CA ARG A 193 -2.67 12.36 -14.09
C ARG A 193 -1.25 11.98 -14.53
N HIS A 194 -0.34 12.93 -14.68
CA HIS A 194 1.06 12.67 -15.06
C HIS A 194 2.02 12.73 -13.87
N LEU A 195 1.56 13.19 -12.70
CA LEU A 195 2.40 13.36 -11.51
C LEU A 195 2.65 12.06 -10.76
N MET A 196 3.83 11.94 -10.15
CA MET A 196 4.17 10.76 -9.36
C MET A 196 3.38 10.76 -8.04
N THR A 197 2.96 9.60 -7.56
CA THR A 197 2.22 9.46 -6.30
C THR A 197 2.75 8.26 -5.54
N MET A 198 2.46 8.15 -4.24
CA MET A 198 2.84 6.98 -3.45
C MET A 198 2.40 5.66 -4.11
N PRO A 199 1.13 5.45 -4.52
CA PRO A 199 0.73 4.23 -5.22
C PRO A 199 1.49 3.96 -6.52
N ARG A 200 1.87 5.02 -7.26
CA ARG A 200 2.68 4.90 -8.48
C ARG A 200 4.09 4.40 -8.23
N THR A 201 4.65 4.58 -7.03
CA THR A 201 5.95 3.98 -6.68
C THR A 201 5.88 2.45 -6.70
N LEU A 202 4.83 1.87 -6.09
CA LEU A 202 4.56 0.43 -6.12
C LEU A 202 4.19 -0.03 -7.53
N ALA A 203 3.44 0.79 -8.27
CA ALA A 203 3.05 0.47 -9.64
C ALA A 203 4.28 0.39 -10.57
N LEU A 204 5.26 1.28 -10.41
CA LEU A 204 6.52 1.24 -11.15
C LEU A 204 7.37 0.01 -10.78
N CYS A 205 7.42 -0.34 -9.49
CA CYS A 205 8.06 -1.58 -9.03
C CYS A 205 7.38 -2.81 -9.64
N HIS A 206 6.05 -2.85 -9.64
CA HIS A 206 5.27 -3.93 -10.24
C HIS A 206 5.56 -4.08 -11.75
N LEU A 207 5.55 -2.98 -12.52
CA LEU A 207 5.92 -3.01 -13.95
C LEU A 207 7.33 -3.58 -14.17
N ALA A 208 8.29 -3.19 -13.33
CA ALA A 208 9.66 -3.67 -13.43
C ALA A 208 9.79 -5.18 -13.08
N LEU A 209 9.02 -5.67 -12.09
CA LEU A 209 8.95 -7.10 -11.75
C LEU A 209 8.37 -7.90 -12.92
N LEU A 210 7.31 -7.39 -13.54
CA LEU A 210 6.70 -7.99 -14.72
C LEU A 210 7.66 -8.05 -15.92
N TRP A 211 8.40 -6.97 -16.17
CA TRP A 211 9.40 -6.93 -17.24
C TRP A 211 10.48 -8.01 -17.07
N MET A 212 10.94 -8.19 -15.82
CA MET A 212 11.94 -9.21 -15.48
C MET A 212 11.38 -10.63 -15.36
N ARG A 213 10.04 -10.78 -15.39
CA ARG A 213 9.33 -12.05 -15.15
C ARG A 213 9.67 -12.70 -13.79
N GLU A 214 9.89 -11.84 -12.79
CA GLU A 214 10.18 -12.24 -11.41
C GLU A 214 8.97 -12.90 -10.75
N ALA A 215 9.19 -13.86 -9.86
CA ALA A 215 8.12 -14.67 -9.24
C ALA A 215 7.15 -13.90 -8.31
N ILE A 216 7.43 -12.63 -8.04
CA ILE A 216 6.66 -11.79 -7.12
C ILE A 216 5.47 -11.19 -7.87
N THR A 217 4.25 -11.64 -7.57
CA THR A 217 3.03 -11.07 -8.15
C THR A 217 2.65 -9.73 -7.50
N LEU A 218 1.61 -9.06 -8.00
CA LEU A 218 1.13 -7.82 -7.37
C LEU A 218 0.55 -8.10 -5.97
N ALA A 219 -0.18 -9.20 -5.80
CA ALA A 219 -0.63 -9.65 -4.47
C ALA A 219 0.56 -9.85 -3.51
N ASP A 220 1.64 -10.48 -3.98
CA ASP A 220 2.85 -10.67 -3.17
C ASP A 220 3.51 -9.34 -2.80
N LEU A 221 3.65 -8.41 -3.75
CA LEU A 221 4.22 -7.08 -3.49
C LEU A 221 3.42 -6.32 -2.42
N LEU A 222 2.09 -6.32 -2.51
CA LEU A 222 1.24 -5.65 -1.53
C LEU A 222 1.31 -6.30 -0.16
N ARG A 223 1.38 -7.64 -0.11
CA ARG A 223 1.59 -8.39 1.14
C ARG A 223 2.95 -8.08 1.77
N LEU A 224 4.02 -7.97 0.97
CA LEU A 224 5.35 -7.57 1.44
C LEU A 224 5.36 -6.13 1.98
N VAL A 225 4.57 -5.24 1.39
CA VAL A 225 4.36 -3.88 1.91
C VAL A 225 3.60 -3.90 3.23
N SER A 226 2.52 -4.69 3.31
CA SER A 226 1.73 -4.87 4.53
C SER A 226 2.57 -5.39 5.68
N LYS A 227 3.40 -6.41 5.43
CA LYS A 227 4.33 -7.00 6.40
C LYS A 227 5.61 -6.20 6.62
N ARG A 228 5.73 -4.99 6.07
CA ARG A 228 6.89 -4.07 6.21
C ARG A 228 8.22 -4.59 5.67
N HIS A 229 8.22 -5.66 4.86
CA HIS A 229 9.41 -6.10 4.14
C HIS A 229 9.78 -5.15 3.01
N VAL A 230 8.80 -4.44 2.43
CA VAL A 230 9.02 -3.38 1.43
C VAL A 230 8.53 -2.03 1.99
N PRO A 231 9.39 -1.00 2.07
CA PRO A 231 9.03 0.28 2.69
C PRO A 231 8.03 1.08 1.87
N TYR A 232 6.97 1.56 2.53
CA TYR A 232 5.92 2.37 1.90
C TYR A 232 5.30 3.37 2.89
N ILE A 233 4.72 2.87 3.98
CA ILE A 233 4.22 3.70 5.08
C ILE A 233 5.40 4.28 5.85
N ASN A 234 5.35 5.58 6.16
CA ASN A 234 6.40 6.32 6.86
C ASN A 234 7.80 6.24 6.22
N VAL A 235 7.89 5.92 4.92
CA VAL A 235 9.18 5.80 4.22
C VAL A 235 10.00 7.11 4.26
N HIS A 236 9.30 8.24 4.35
CA HIS A 236 9.91 9.56 4.46
C HIS A 236 10.77 9.76 5.72
N GLU A 237 10.62 8.93 6.76
CA GLU A 237 11.49 9.01 7.95
C GLU A 237 12.96 8.74 7.64
N HIS A 238 13.20 7.99 6.56
CA HIS A 238 14.53 7.63 6.07
C HIS A 238 15.13 8.72 5.19
N PHE A 239 14.40 9.79 4.86
CA PHE A 239 14.95 10.88 4.06
C PHE A 239 16.16 11.50 4.78
N PRO A 240 17.19 11.90 4.02
CA PRO A 240 18.38 12.50 4.59
C PRO A 240 18.05 13.84 5.27
N GLU A 241 18.86 14.28 6.23
CA GLU A 241 18.55 15.47 7.05
C GLU A 241 18.39 16.76 6.23
N GLU A 242 19.02 16.80 5.06
CA GLU A 242 18.95 17.92 4.12
C GLU A 242 17.60 17.99 3.39
N MET A 243 16.81 16.91 3.41
CA MET A 243 15.57 16.72 2.66
C MET A 243 14.36 16.65 3.60
N LYS A 244 14.11 17.73 4.34
CA LYS A 244 13.02 17.80 5.32
C LYS A 244 11.67 17.95 4.63
N ILE A 245 10.75 17.05 4.95
CA ILE A 245 9.34 17.17 4.55
C ILE A 245 8.66 18.25 5.39
N PHE A 246 8.06 19.22 4.70
CA PHE A 246 7.31 20.29 5.35
C PHE A 246 6.13 20.74 4.49
N GLY A 247 5.06 21.24 5.12
CA GLY A 247 4.00 21.92 4.37
C GLY A 247 3.25 20.98 3.41
N LYS A 248 3.25 21.33 2.11
CA LYS A 248 2.55 20.59 1.05
C LYS A 248 3.19 19.24 0.74
N ASP A 249 4.48 19.07 1.02
CA ASP A 249 5.21 17.79 0.86
C ASP A 249 4.53 16.65 1.63
N CYS A 250 3.96 16.98 2.79
CA CYS A 250 3.27 16.02 3.66
C CYS A 250 2.15 15.30 2.90
N LYS A 251 1.39 16.02 2.07
CA LYS A 251 0.28 15.46 1.29
C LYS A 251 0.77 14.58 0.12
N VAL A 252 2.02 14.74 -0.30
CA VAL A 252 2.61 14.02 -1.43
C VAL A 252 3.24 12.70 -0.98
N PHE A 253 3.94 12.72 0.16
CA PHE A 253 4.79 11.60 0.60
C PHE A 253 4.25 10.82 1.81
N ILE A 254 3.30 11.37 2.57
CA ILE A 254 2.68 10.62 3.68
C ILE A 254 1.58 9.74 3.09
N ALA A 255 1.81 8.43 3.11
CA ALA A 255 0.79 7.44 2.83
C ALA A 255 0.07 7.07 4.14
N GLU A 256 -1.25 7.28 4.17
CA GLU A 256 -2.09 6.96 5.33
C GLU A 256 -2.54 5.49 5.34
N SER A 257 -2.59 4.86 4.17
CA SER A 257 -3.00 3.47 3.99
C SER A 257 -2.25 2.79 2.85
N ILE A 258 -2.27 1.45 2.85
CA ILE A 258 -1.74 0.64 1.76
C ILE A 258 -2.76 0.66 0.61
N PRO A 259 -2.33 0.93 -0.64
CA PRO A 259 -3.25 0.99 -1.77
C PRO A 259 -3.79 -0.39 -2.14
N SER A 260 -5.03 -0.44 -2.62
CA SER A 260 -5.64 -1.69 -3.08
C SER A 260 -4.99 -2.22 -4.35
N TYR A 261 -5.10 -3.53 -4.57
CA TYR A 261 -4.65 -4.19 -5.81
C TYR A 261 -5.14 -3.46 -7.05
N ARG A 262 -6.46 -3.23 -7.13
CA ARG A 262 -7.10 -2.57 -8.28
C ARG A 262 -6.51 -1.17 -8.54
N MET A 263 -6.19 -0.43 -7.48
CA MET A 263 -5.58 0.89 -7.60
C MET A 263 -4.16 0.79 -8.18
N VAL A 264 -3.29 -0.06 -7.62
CA VAL A 264 -1.91 -0.19 -8.10
C VAL A 264 -1.86 -0.73 -9.52
N HIS A 265 -2.70 -1.72 -9.86
CA HIS A 265 -2.80 -2.25 -11.22
C HIS A 265 -3.26 -1.20 -12.24
N ARG A 266 -4.27 -0.38 -11.86
CA ARG A 266 -4.72 0.75 -12.68
C ARG A 266 -3.60 1.77 -12.89
N GLU A 267 -2.90 2.16 -11.83
CA GLU A 267 -1.78 3.10 -11.94
C GLU A 267 -0.63 2.53 -12.76
N ALA A 268 -0.36 1.23 -12.67
CA ALA A 268 0.65 0.54 -13.49
C ALA A 268 0.29 0.63 -14.98
N SER A 269 -0.99 0.39 -15.30
CA SER A 269 -1.50 0.50 -16.67
C SER A 269 -1.40 1.93 -17.20
N LEU A 270 -1.67 2.94 -16.35
CA LEU A 270 -1.52 4.35 -16.72
C LEU A 270 -0.05 4.73 -16.92
N LEU A 271 0.84 4.30 -16.02
CA LEU A 271 2.27 4.56 -16.13
C LEU A 271 2.89 3.91 -17.36
N ALA A 272 2.49 2.67 -17.70
CA ALA A 272 2.95 2.01 -18.92
C ALA A 272 2.61 2.83 -20.18
N LYS A 273 1.41 3.45 -20.21
CA LYS A 273 0.99 4.36 -21.29
C LYS A 273 1.76 5.67 -21.29
N VAL A 274 1.92 6.31 -20.12
CA VAL A 274 2.68 7.58 -19.99
C VAL A 274 4.13 7.40 -20.42
N MET A 275 4.75 6.28 -20.05
CA MET A 275 6.11 5.96 -20.45
C MET A 275 6.20 5.46 -21.91
N GLU A 276 5.07 5.14 -22.54
CA GLU A 276 5.01 4.46 -23.85
C GLU A 276 5.87 3.19 -23.84
N LEU A 277 5.72 2.33 -22.83
CA LEU A 277 6.53 1.11 -22.73
C LEU A 277 6.27 0.19 -23.94
N PRO A 278 7.32 -0.50 -24.45
CA PRO A 278 7.14 -1.47 -25.52
C PRO A 278 6.44 -2.74 -25.01
N THR A 279 6.15 -3.66 -25.92
CA THR A 279 5.71 -5.02 -25.59
C THR A 279 6.68 -5.66 -24.61
N PHE A 280 6.14 -6.30 -23.57
CA PHE A 280 6.96 -6.95 -22.56
C PHE A 280 7.53 -8.26 -23.11
N PRO A 281 8.62 -8.78 -22.53
CA PRO A 281 9.09 -10.12 -22.87
C PRO A 281 7.99 -11.17 -22.61
N PRO A 282 7.88 -12.20 -23.47
CA PRO A 282 6.82 -13.21 -23.35
C PRO A 282 6.99 -14.06 -22.09
N VAL A 283 5.86 -14.51 -21.53
CA VAL A 283 5.80 -15.38 -20.34
C VAL A 283 5.60 -16.83 -20.79
N SER A 284 6.69 -17.59 -20.87
CA SER A 284 6.68 -19.02 -21.17
C SER A 284 6.16 -19.86 -20.00
N GLN A 285 5.85 -21.13 -20.26
CA GLN A 285 5.34 -22.08 -19.24
C GLN A 285 6.30 -22.28 -18.04
N ASP A 286 7.60 -22.14 -18.26
CA ASP A 286 8.64 -22.30 -17.22
C ASP A 286 8.81 -21.04 -16.35
N CYS A 287 8.20 -19.92 -16.72
CA CYS A 287 8.26 -18.69 -15.91
C CYS A 287 7.41 -18.84 -14.66
N LEU A 288 7.95 -18.46 -13.49
CA LEU A 288 7.23 -18.55 -12.20
C LEU A 288 5.95 -17.70 -12.14
N LEU A 289 5.82 -16.67 -13.00
CA LEU A 289 4.60 -15.88 -13.18
C LEU A 289 3.53 -16.56 -14.05
N HIS A 290 3.87 -17.66 -14.74
CA HIS A 290 2.92 -18.34 -15.59
C HIS A 290 1.76 -18.91 -14.76
N PRO A 291 0.50 -18.74 -15.18
CA PRO A 291 -0.66 -19.18 -14.40
C PRO A 291 -0.61 -20.65 -13.99
N ALA A 292 -0.02 -21.54 -14.78
CA ALA A 292 0.16 -22.95 -14.40
C ALA A 292 0.97 -23.13 -13.09
N LEU A 293 2.09 -22.41 -12.93
CA LEU A 293 2.94 -22.51 -11.74
C LEU A 293 2.32 -21.76 -10.56
N LEU A 294 1.67 -20.62 -10.81
CA LEU A 294 0.89 -19.92 -9.79
C LEU A 294 -0.28 -20.76 -9.27
N CYS A 295 -0.98 -21.48 -10.15
CA CYS A 295 -2.04 -22.39 -9.75
C CYS A 295 -1.49 -23.48 -8.84
N LEU A 296 -0.31 -24.05 -9.12
CA LEU A 296 0.32 -25.04 -8.24
C LEU A 296 0.55 -24.46 -6.85
N ARG A 297 1.19 -23.28 -6.78
CA ARG A 297 1.42 -22.54 -5.51
C ARG A 297 0.12 -22.33 -4.74
N TYR A 298 -0.92 -21.82 -5.38
CA TYR A 298 -2.17 -21.52 -4.70
C TYR A 298 -2.99 -22.76 -4.35
N THR A 299 -2.90 -23.86 -5.11
CA THR A 299 -3.50 -25.13 -4.69
C THR A 299 -2.82 -25.71 -3.46
N MET A 300 -1.49 -25.55 -3.35
CA MET A 300 -0.76 -25.95 -2.15
C MET A 300 -1.15 -25.07 -0.95
N ASP A 301 -1.17 -23.74 -1.11
CA ASP A 301 -1.55 -22.83 -0.02
C ASP A 301 -3.01 -23.04 0.44
N ALA A 302 -3.91 -23.36 -0.49
CA ALA A 302 -5.33 -23.66 -0.19
C ALA A 302 -5.59 -25.09 0.33
N ASN A 303 -4.54 -25.89 0.61
CA ASN A 303 -4.64 -27.30 1.02
C ASN A 303 -5.45 -28.20 0.06
N LEU A 304 -5.42 -27.90 -1.24
CA LEU A 304 -6.10 -28.68 -2.26
C LEU A 304 -5.21 -29.87 -2.70
N PRO A 305 -5.81 -30.94 -3.27
CA PRO A 305 -5.06 -32.10 -3.74
C PRO A 305 -4.17 -31.78 -4.94
N ASP A 306 -2.99 -32.40 -5.02
CA ASP A 306 -2.04 -32.17 -6.12
C ASP A 306 -2.64 -32.58 -7.48
N GLU A 307 -3.49 -33.61 -7.51
CA GLU A 307 -4.19 -34.05 -8.72
C GLU A 307 -5.08 -32.95 -9.33
N LEU A 308 -5.47 -31.93 -8.56
CA LEU A 308 -6.26 -30.80 -9.06
C LEU A 308 -5.48 -29.96 -10.08
N HIS A 309 -4.18 -29.80 -9.89
CA HIS A 309 -3.33 -28.97 -10.76
C HIS A 309 -3.34 -29.45 -12.21
N LEU A 310 -3.30 -30.77 -12.43
CA LEU A 310 -3.40 -31.38 -13.75
C LEU A 310 -4.73 -31.06 -14.45
N LEU A 311 -5.82 -30.92 -13.69
CA LEU A 311 -7.13 -30.56 -14.21
C LEU A 311 -7.21 -29.07 -14.52
N VAL A 312 -6.61 -28.23 -13.66
CA VAL A 312 -6.48 -26.79 -13.90
C VAL A 312 -5.70 -26.52 -15.20
N CYS A 313 -4.59 -27.21 -15.43
CA CYS A 313 -3.81 -27.08 -16.67
C CYS A 313 -4.65 -27.44 -17.90
N LYS A 314 -5.46 -28.50 -17.84
CA LYS A 314 -6.39 -28.85 -18.93
C LYS A 314 -7.45 -27.78 -19.19
N VAL A 315 -7.99 -27.16 -18.14
CA VAL A 315 -8.96 -26.05 -18.29
C VAL A 315 -8.27 -24.84 -18.93
N MET A 316 -7.04 -24.53 -18.52
CA MET A 316 -6.24 -23.45 -19.09
C MET A 316 -5.92 -23.67 -20.58
N GLU A 317 -5.54 -24.89 -20.97
CA GLU A 317 -5.35 -25.27 -22.39
C GLU A 317 -6.63 -25.09 -23.20
N LYS A 318 -7.78 -25.56 -22.68
CA LYS A 318 -9.08 -25.47 -23.37
C LYS A 318 -9.60 -24.04 -23.50
N THR A 319 -9.17 -23.14 -22.63
CA THR A 319 -9.56 -21.73 -22.64
C THR A 319 -8.54 -20.83 -23.33
N ALA A 320 -7.41 -21.39 -23.80
CA ALA A 320 -6.28 -20.65 -24.38
C ALA A 320 -5.68 -19.56 -23.46
N MET A 321 -5.98 -19.60 -22.15
CA MET A 321 -5.47 -18.60 -21.19
C MET A 321 -3.99 -18.75 -20.88
N GLY A 322 -3.39 -19.89 -21.23
CA GLY A 322 -1.94 -20.12 -21.13
C GLY A 322 -1.15 -19.67 -22.35
N ASN A 323 -1.79 -19.05 -23.35
CA ASN A 323 -1.11 -18.63 -24.58
C ASN A 323 -0.45 -17.25 -24.39
N ASP A 324 0.70 -17.03 -25.04
CA ASP A 324 1.49 -15.79 -24.96
C ASP A 324 0.67 -14.52 -25.22
N PHE A 325 -0.35 -14.60 -26.10
CA PHE A 325 -1.25 -13.48 -26.40
C PHE A 325 -2.09 -13.01 -25.19
N PHE A 326 -2.40 -13.90 -24.24
CA PHE A 326 -3.13 -13.57 -23.01
C PHE A 326 -2.19 -13.18 -21.87
N LEU A 327 -0.93 -13.60 -21.96
CA LEU A 327 0.05 -13.46 -20.91
C LEU A 327 1.04 -12.33 -21.16
N THR A 328 1.17 -11.81 -22.38
CA THR A 328 2.16 -10.77 -22.68
C THR A 328 1.48 -9.41 -22.73
N PHE A 329 2.02 -8.43 -21.99
CA PHE A 329 1.57 -7.05 -22.14
C PHE A 329 2.02 -6.51 -23.50
N ASP A 330 1.06 -6.25 -24.37
CA ASP A 330 1.27 -5.61 -25.65
C ASP A 330 0.47 -4.29 -25.73
N PRO A 331 1.15 -3.12 -25.76
CA PRO A 331 0.48 -1.83 -25.89
C PRO A 331 -0.19 -1.63 -27.25
N ALA A 332 0.26 -2.32 -28.31
CA ALA A 332 -0.33 -2.24 -29.64
C ALA A 332 -1.48 -3.25 -29.83
N GLY A 333 -1.57 -4.24 -28.95
CA GLY A 333 -2.56 -5.31 -29.02
C GLY A 333 -3.98 -4.86 -28.67
N PRO A 334 -5.00 -5.67 -29.01
CA PRO A 334 -6.40 -5.28 -28.88
C PRO A 334 -6.87 -5.10 -27.43
N LYS A 335 -6.19 -5.72 -26.47
CA LYS A 335 -6.58 -5.67 -25.04
C LYS A 335 -5.95 -4.50 -24.29
N GLN A 336 -4.80 -3.96 -24.72
CA GLN A 336 -4.03 -2.86 -24.07
C GLN A 336 -4.08 -2.85 -22.53
N ARG A 337 -4.07 -4.04 -21.91
CA ARG A 337 -4.29 -4.24 -20.47
C ARG A 337 -3.15 -5.08 -19.93
N LEU A 338 -2.64 -4.70 -18.75
CA LEU A 338 -1.68 -5.50 -18.03
C LEU A 338 -2.35 -6.80 -17.55
N PRO A 339 -1.70 -7.97 -17.76
CA PRO A 339 -2.17 -9.24 -17.22
C PRO A 339 -2.24 -9.22 -15.69
N CYS A 340 -3.19 -9.95 -15.12
CA CYS A 340 -3.34 -10.16 -13.67
C CYS A 340 -3.12 -11.65 -13.36
N TYR A 341 -1.88 -12.13 -13.42
CA TYR A 341 -1.58 -13.57 -13.38
C TYR A 341 -2.10 -14.28 -12.12
N ASP A 342 -2.04 -13.60 -10.97
CA ASP A 342 -2.53 -14.12 -9.69
C ASP A 342 -4.05 -14.29 -9.68
N LEU A 343 -4.80 -13.30 -10.14
CA LEU A 343 -6.26 -13.38 -10.29
C LEU A 343 -6.67 -14.43 -11.34
N GLN A 344 -5.94 -14.51 -12.46
CA GLN A 344 -6.17 -15.53 -13.48
C GLN A 344 -5.96 -16.94 -12.93
N ALA A 345 -4.90 -17.14 -12.15
CA ALA A 345 -4.60 -18.43 -11.53
C ALA A 345 -5.66 -18.82 -10.48
N ALA A 346 -6.08 -17.89 -9.61
CA ALA A 346 -7.16 -18.15 -8.67
C ALA A 346 -8.49 -18.44 -9.38
N ALA A 347 -8.84 -17.67 -10.40
CA ALA A 347 -10.05 -17.89 -11.21
C ALA A 347 -10.04 -19.28 -11.88
N LEU A 348 -8.90 -19.69 -12.43
CA LEU A 348 -8.70 -21.03 -13.00
C LEU A 348 -8.96 -22.14 -11.98
N ILE A 349 -8.46 -22.02 -10.75
CA ILE A 349 -8.71 -22.99 -9.67
C ILE A 349 -10.19 -22.99 -9.30
N ILE A 350 -10.80 -21.82 -9.09
CA ILE A 350 -12.21 -21.70 -8.71
C ILE A 350 -13.13 -22.32 -9.78
N VAL A 351 -12.89 -22.00 -11.06
CA VAL A 351 -13.64 -22.59 -12.18
C VAL A 351 -13.46 -24.10 -12.23
N THR A 352 -12.24 -24.60 -12.00
CA THR A 352 -11.98 -26.05 -11.95
C THR A 352 -12.73 -26.70 -10.80
N MET A 353 -12.75 -26.09 -9.61
CA MET A 353 -13.53 -26.56 -8.46
C MET A 353 -15.03 -26.57 -8.76
N LYS A 354 -15.56 -25.55 -9.45
CA LYS A 354 -16.95 -25.53 -9.93
C LYS A 354 -17.23 -26.64 -10.94
N LEU A 355 -16.34 -26.91 -11.88
CA LEU A 355 -16.52 -28.01 -12.84
C LEU A 355 -16.58 -29.36 -12.12
N LEU A 356 -15.75 -29.57 -11.10
CA LEU A 356 -15.67 -30.83 -10.36
C LEU A 356 -16.81 -31.04 -9.37
N PHE A 357 -17.13 -30.02 -8.57
CA PHE A 357 -18.03 -30.14 -7.42
C PHE A 357 -19.35 -29.41 -7.60
N LYS A 358 -19.52 -28.68 -8.71
CA LYS A 358 -20.62 -27.75 -8.99
C LYS A 358 -20.66 -26.53 -8.06
N LEU A 359 -20.38 -26.69 -6.77
CA LEU A 359 -20.42 -25.62 -5.75
C LEU A 359 -21.79 -24.92 -5.74
N ASP A 360 -22.86 -25.70 -5.60
CA ASP A 360 -24.26 -25.25 -5.62
C ASP A 360 -24.99 -25.50 -4.30
N ASP A 361 -24.25 -25.63 -3.20
CA ASP A 361 -24.69 -25.98 -1.85
C ASP A 361 -25.42 -27.34 -1.76
N GLN A 362 -25.31 -28.19 -2.77
CA GLN A 362 -26.00 -29.48 -2.81
C GLN A 362 -25.10 -30.60 -3.32
N THR A 363 -24.56 -30.43 -4.53
CA THR A 363 -23.84 -31.46 -5.27
C THR A 363 -22.51 -31.79 -4.59
N GLU A 364 -21.78 -30.77 -4.14
CA GLU A 364 -20.51 -30.91 -3.43
C GLU A 364 -20.65 -31.71 -2.12
N TRP A 365 -21.74 -31.50 -1.40
CA TRP A 365 -22.02 -32.18 -0.13
C TRP A 365 -22.49 -33.62 -0.37
N MET A 366 -23.27 -33.85 -1.44
CA MET A 366 -23.64 -35.19 -1.89
C MET A 366 -22.40 -35.99 -2.32
N LEU A 367 -21.49 -35.39 -3.10
CA LEU A 367 -20.23 -36.00 -3.51
C LEU A 367 -19.32 -36.29 -2.30
N SER A 368 -19.24 -35.38 -1.33
CA SER A 368 -18.48 -35.58 -0.09
C SER A 368 -19.04 -36.76 0.73
N ARG A 369 -20.36 -36.87 0.90
CA ARG A 369 -21.00 -38.01 1.58
C ARG A 369 -20.71 -39.33 0.86
N LYS A 370 -20.70 -39.34 -0.48
CA LYS A 370 -20.33 -40.54 -1.25
C LYS A 370 -18.85 -40.93 -1.04
N ALA A 371 -17.94 -39.95 -1.01
CA ALA A 371 -16.53 -40.19 -0.73
C ALA A 371 -16.32 -40.74 0.69
N ASP A 372 -17.04 -40.18 1.68
CA ASP A 372 -16.98 -40.61 3.07
C ASP A 372 -17.47 -42.06 3.26
N LYS A 373 -18.62 -42.43 2.66
CA LYS A 373 -19.16 -43.80 2.71
C LYS A 373 -18.22 -44.82 2.05
N ARG A 374 -17.58 -44.46 0.92
CA ARG A 374 -16.61 -45.35 0.25
C ARG A 374 -15.39 -45.60 1.11
N ARG A 375 -14.94 -44.57 1.85
CA ARG A 375 -13.86 -44.70 2.82
C ARG A 375 -14.23 -45.66 3.95
N GLU A 376 -15.39 -45.49 4.58
CA GLU A 376 -15.82 -46.34 5.70
C GLU A 376 -15.86 -47.82 5.30
N LYS A 377 -16.41 -48.11 4.12
CA LYS A 377 -16.39 -49.45 3.53
C LYS A 377 -14.98 -49.98 3.30
N HIS A 378 -14.03 -49.12 2.91
CA HIS A 378 -12.63 -49.52 2.71
C HIS A 378 -11.90 -49.79 4.03
N HIS A 379 -12.16 -49.02 5.09
CA HIS A 379 -11.62 -49.29 6.43
C HIS A 379 -12.15 -50.59 7.03
N MET A 380 -13.43 -50.93 6.81
CA MET A 380 -13.95 -52.24 7.22
C MET A 380 -13.33 -53.42 6.44
N LYS A 381 -12.95 -53.23 5.17
CA LYS A 381 -12.38 -54.29 4.32
C LYS A 381 -10.86 -54.46 4.44
N LYS A 382 -10.12 -53.43 4.81
CA LYS A 382 -8.65 -53.49 5.02
C LYS A 382 -8.31 -52.82 6.36
N LYS A 383 -7.91 -53.62 7.36
CA LYS A 383 -7.24 -53.21 8.61
C LYS A 383 -5.85 -52.60 8.34
N THR A 384 -5.70 -51.76 7.31
CA THR A 384 -4.43 -51.08 7.01
C THR A 384 -4.50 -49.64 7.46
N THR A 385 -3.51 -49.23 8.25
CA THR A 385 -3.28 -47.91 8.87
C THR A 385 -3.09 -46.75 7.88
N THR A 386 -3.01 -47.01 6.57
CA THR A 386 -2.97 -45.94 5.55
C THR A 386 -4.36 -45.32 5.38
N GLY A 387 -4.54 -44.09 5.90
CA GLY A 387 -5.77 -43.31 5.80
C GLY A 387 -6.31 -43.20 4.37
N SER A 388 -7.63 -42.99 4.25
CA SER A 388 -8.32 -42.87 2.96
C SER A 388 -7.60 -41.96 1.98
N LYS A 389 -7.32 -42.50 0.79
CA LYS A 389 -6.75 -41.76 -0.33
C LYS A 389 -7.76 -40.84 -1.02
N MET A 390 -9.05 -40.87 -0.69
CA MET A 390 -10.05 -40.04 -1.40
C MET A 390 -10.20 -38.66 -0.78
N PHE A 391 -10.24 -37.63 -1.63
CA PHE A 391 -10.56 -36.27 -1.22
C PHE A 391 -12.04 -36.12 -0.88
N SER A 392 -12.34 -35.37 0.18
CA SER A 392 -13.71 -35.03 0.61
C SER A 392 -13.76 -33.53 0.83
N LEU A 393 -14.58 -32.83 0.02
CA LEU A 393 -14.70 -31.38 0.09
C LEU A 393 -15.18 -30.94 1.48
N ARG A 394 -16.08 -31.71 2.11
CA ARG A 394 -16.50 -31.48 3.50
C ARG A 394 -15.33 -31.49 4.48
N ARG A 395 -14.41 -32.45 4.36
CA ARG A 395 -13.26 -32.54 5.27
C ARG A 395 -12.26 -31.42 5.02
N TRP A 396 -12.03 -31.10 3.75
CA TRP A 396 -11.19 -29.97 3.36
C TRP A 396 -11.73 -28.66 3.93
N TYR A 397 -13.03 -28.38 3.77
CA TYR A 397 -13.68 -27.22 4.39
C TYR A 397 -13.46 -27.20 5.91
N MET A 398 -13.71 -28.32 6.59
CA MET A 398 -13.54 -28.42 8.06
C MET A 398 -12.09 -28.27 8.53
N SER A 399 -11.10 -28.53 7.67
CA SER A 399 -9.68 -28.31 7.97
C SER A 399 -9.23 -26.88 7.65
N VAL A 400 -9.70 -26.31 6.54
CA VAL A 400 -9.27 -24.99 6.08
C VAL A 400 -10.02 -23.85 6.78
N GLN A 401 -11.30 -24.04 7.14
CA GLN A 401 -12.08 -22.97 7.77
C GLN A 401 -11.47 -22.46 9.09
N PRO A 402 -11.13 -23.32 10.07
CA PRO A 402 -10.53 -22.85 11.31
C PRO A 402 -9.17 -22.17 11.08
N ALA A 403 -8.34 -22.72 10.20
CA ALA A 403 -7.06 -22.13 9.83
C ALA A 403 -7.23 -20.74 9.21
N LEU A 404 -8.22 -20.56 8.32
CA LEU A 404 -8.54 -19.28 7.70
C LEU A 404 -9.03 -18.26 8.74
N GLU A 405 -9.89 -18.66 9.67
CA GLU A 405 -10.34 -17.79 10.76
C GLU A 405 -9.16 -17.36 11.64
N SER A 406 -8.33 -18.29 12.09
CA SER A 406 -7.12 -17.98 12.87
C SER A 406 -6.11 -17.13 12.09
N ALA A 407 -6.00 -17.28 10.77
CA ALA A 407 -5.15 -16.43 9.95
C ALA A 407 -5.68 -14.99 9.83
N ARG A 408 -7.00 -14.81 9.72
CA ARG A 408 -7.64 -13.49 9.73
C ARG A 408 -7.44 -12.77 11.05
N GLU A 409 -7.65 -13.47 12.17
CA GLU A 409 -7.41 -12.92 13.51
C GLU A 409 -5.94 -12.49 13.69
N ARG A 410 -4.99 -13.30 13.20
CA ARG A 410 -3.56 -12.96 13.23
C ARG A 410 -3.25 -11.70 12.42
N GLU A 411 -3.85 -11.54 11.23
CA GLU A 411 -3.65 -10.36 10.39
C GLU A 411 -4.25 -9.10 11.03
N GLU A 412 -5.47 -9.19 11.57
CA GLU A 412 -6.13 -8.08 12.28
C GLU A 412 -5.32 -7.64 13.50
N GLN A 413 -4.82 -8.59 14.30
CA GLN A 413 -3.95 -8.29 15.44
C GLN A 413 -2.63 -7.66 15.01
N ALA A 414 -2.03 -8.11 13.91
CA ALA A 414 -0.81 -7.51 13.37
C ALA A 414 -1.06 -6.08 12.86
N GLU A 415 -2.17 -5.85 12.18
CA GLU A 415 -2.58 -4.54 11.68
C GLU A 415 -2.88 -3.56 12.82
N ALA A 416 -3.54 -4.02 13.88
CA ALA A 416 -3.84 -3.23 15.07
C ALA A 416 -2.57 -2.85 15.86
N ARG A 417 -1.57 -3.74 15.89
CA ARG A 417 -0.27 -3.50 16.55
C ARG A 417 0.68 -2.64 15.71
N GLN A 418 0.35 -2.39 14.45
CA GLN A 418 1.23 -1.70 13.53
C GLN A 418 1.41 -0.21 13.87
N ALA A 419 2.66 0.26 13.84
CA ALA A 419 2.98 1.68 13.90
C ALA A 419 2.58 2.40 12.59
N TRP A 420 1.35 2.89 12.55
CA TRP A 420 0.82 3.68 11.42
C TRP A 420 1.37 5.10 11.38
N LYS A 421 1.65 5.70 12.54
CA LYS A 421 2.17 7.07 12.64
C LYS A 421 3.70 7.08 12.66
N SER A 422 4.25 8.13 12.08
CA SER A 422 5.69 8.35 12.04
C SER A 422 6.26 8.66 13.42
N LYS A 423 7.48 8.16 13.70
CA LYS A 423 8.25 8.52 14.91
C LYS A 423 8.70 9.98 14.87
N LYS A 424 8.98 10.51 13.68
CA LYS A 424 9.34 11.92 13.47
C LYS A 424 8.08 12.74 13.17
N PRO A 425 7.72 13.73 14.00
CA PRO A 425 6.51 14.52 13.79
C PRO A 425 6.64 15.35 12.53
N VAL A 426 5.73 15.14 11.58
CA VAL A 426 5.66 15.97 10.38
C VAL A 426 4.78 17.18 10.66
N VAL A 427 5.30 18.37 10.39
CA VAL A 427 4.61 19.64 10.66
C VAL A 427 4.02 20.16 9.35
N PRO A 428 2.68 20.11 9.16
CA PRO A 428 2.04 20.59 7.93
C PRO A 428 1.97 22.12 7.86
N ASN A 429 2.01 22.81 9.00
CA ASN A 429 2.09 24.27 9.08
C ASN A 429 2.71 24.66 10.43
N LEU A 430 3.54 25.71 10.46
CA LEU A 430 4.11 26.30 11.67
C LEU A 430 3.04 26.65 12.72
N LYS A 431 1.87 27.16 12.28
CA LYS A 431 0.73 27.47 13.17
C LYS A 431 0.26 26.24 13.96
N ASN A 432 0.36 25.05 13.38
CA ASN A 432 -0.09 23.79 13.98
C ASN A 432 1.03 23.02 14.68
N LYS A 433 2.27 23.53 14.70
CA LYS A 433 3.43 22.82 15.26
C LYS A 433 3.19 22.43 16.72
N THR A 434 2.73 23.36 17.54
CA THR A 434 2.44 23.14 18.96
C THR A 434 1.35 22.10 19.16
N LEU A 435 0.28 22.14 18.34
CA LEU A 435 -0.80 21.15 18.38
C LEU A 435 -0.30 19.74 18.02
N VAL A 436 0.52 19.62 16.97
CA VAL A 436 1.11 18.33 16.55
C VAL A 436 1.99 17.75 17.64
N LEU A 437 2.85 18.57 18.27
CA LEU A 437 3.71 18.14 19.37
C LEU A 437 2.91 17.76 20.63
N LYS A 438 1.86 18.52 20.97
CA LYS A 438 0.94 18.16 22.08
C LYS A 438 0.24 16.83 21.81
N ARG A 439 -0.36 16.65 20.62
CA ARG A 439 -1.01 15.38 20.22
C ARG A 439 -0.05 14.21 20.28
N ARG A 440 1.21 14.40 19.86
CA ARG A 440 2.25 13.37 19.96
C ARG A 440 2.50 12.96 21.42
N ARG A 441 2.73 13.93 22.32
CA ARG A 441 2.95 13.64 23.75
C ARG A 441 1.78 12.86 24.35
N VAL A 442 0.54 13.25 24.03
CA VAL A 442 -0.66 12.53 24.47
C VAL A 442 -0.68 11.11 23.93
N VAL A 443 -0.37 10.89 22.64
CA VAL A 443 -0.31 9.56 22.04
C VAL A 443 0.78 8.70 22.69
N GLU A 444 1.99 9.24 22.88
CA GLU A 444 3.11 8.52 23.52
C GLU A 444 2.77 8.16 24.97
N GLN A 445 2.14 9.06 25.73
CA GLN A 445 1.68 8.80 27.08
C GLN A 445 0.57 7.73 27.13
N LEU A 446 -0.40 7.79 26.21
CA LEU A 446 -1.44 6.77 26.09
C LEU A 446 -0.86 5.40 25.72
N GLN A 447 0.08 5.36 24.77
CA GLN A 447 0.78 4.13 24.39
C GLN A 447 1.57 3.55 25.57
N SER A 448 2.31 4.39 26.30
CA SER A 448 3.04 3.98 27.50
C SER A 448 2.09 3.41 28.56
N ASN A 449 0.98 4.10 28.86
CA ASN A 449 -0.01 3.62 29.83
C ASN A 449 -0.64 2.31 29.39
N PHE A 450 -0.98 2.17 28.10
CA PHE A 450 -1.56 0.95 27.57
C PHE A 450 -0.58 -0.23 27.60
N HIS A 451 0.70 0.01 27.31
CA HIS A 451 1.76 -0.98 27.46
C HIS A 451 1.89 -1.46 28.91
N THR A 452 1.92 -0.54 29.87
CA THR A 452 1.97 -0.87 31.30
C THR A 452 0.77 -1.71 31.74
N LEU A 453 -0.44 -1.40 31.25
CA LEU A 453 -1.67 -2.13 31.60
C LEU A 453 -1.77 -3.51 30.95
N THR A 454 -1.22 -3.69 29.76
CA THR A 454 -1.36 -4.93 28.98
C THR A 454 -0.19 -5.90 29.12
N GLY A 455 0.91 -5.50 29.79
CA GLY A 455 2.11 -6.32 29.93
C GLY A 455 2.74 -6.71 28.59
N SER A 456 2.49 -5.94 27.54
CA SER A 456 2.80 -6.33 26.16
C SER A 456 4.30 -6.29 25.88
N THR A 457 4.81 -7.38 25.31
CA THR A 457 6.20 -7.53 24.88
C THR A 457 6.45 -6.70 23.61
N MET A 458 7.62 -6.06 23.51
CA MET A 458 8.02 -5.23 22.36
C MET A 458 7.86 -5.94 21.01
N GLU A 459 7.67 -5.13 19.96
CA GLU A 459 7.68 -5.48 18.53
C GLU A 459 8.57 -6.70 18.25
N GLN A 460 7.95 -7.88 18.12
CA GLN A 460 8.64 -9.04 17.60
C GLN A 460 9.10 -8.71 16.18
N ARG A 461 10.35 -9.05 15.88
CA ARG A 461 10.92 -8.90 14.53
C ARG A 461 9.92 -9.48 13.53
N PRO A 462 9.60 -8.76 12.44
CA PRO A 462 8.64 -9.26 11.46
C PRO A 462 9.09 -10.65 11.01
N PRO A 463 8.17 -11.63 10.96
CA PRO A 463 8.52 -12.98 10.58
C PRO A 463 9.18 -12.98 9.21
N ALA A 464 10.02 -14.00 8.97
CA ALA A 464 10.68 -14.17 7.69
C ALA A 464 9.62 -14.12 6.56
N PRO A 465 9.91 -13.43 5.45
CA PRO A 465 8.98 -13.34 4.33
C PRO A 465 8.73 -14.75 3.79
N SER A 466 7.45 -15.10 3.63
CA SER A 466 7.03 -16.38 3.06
C SER A 466 6.06 -16.12 1.91
N SER A 467 6.21 -16.92 0.85
CA SER A 467 5.25 -16.94 -0.26
C SER A 467 3.96 -17.65 0.11
N PHE A 468 3.99 -18.59 1.06
CA PHE A 468 2.83 -19.33 1.56
C PHE A 468 2.24 -18.65 2.80
N LEU A 469 0.92 -18.64 2.90
CA LEU A 469 0.20 -18.13 4.08
C LEU A 469 -0.07 -19.23 5.10
N PHE A 470 -0.26 -20.46 4.63
CA PHE A 470 -0.55 -21.60 5.48
C PHE A 470 0.57 -22.63 5.43
N LEU A 471 0.74 -23.33 6.55
CA LEU A 471 1.67 -24.45 6.73
C LEU A 471 0.84 -25.71 7.00
N TRP A 472 0.72 -26.58 5.99
CA TRP A 472 -0.06 -27.82 6.10
C TRP A 472 0.84 -29.02 6.37
N GLY A 473 0.56 -29.79 7.41
CA GLY A 473 1.42 -30.92 7.78
C GLY A 473 1.11 -31.51 9.14
N THR A 474 2.09 -32.24 9.67
CA THR A 474 2.08 -32.83 11.02
C THR A 474 3.11 -32.19 11.93
N GLU A 475 3.80 -31.15 11.45
CA GLU A 475 4.86 -30.46 12.18
C GLU A 475 4.27 -29.49 13.21
N GLU A 476 5.05 -29.16 14.25
CA GLU A 476 4.65 -28.17 15.23
C GLU A 476 4.47 -26.80 14.56
N GLY A 477 3.34 -26.14 14.81
CA GLY A 477 2.97 -24.88 14.15
C GLY A 477 2.25 -25.02 12.81
N ALA A 478 1.92 -26.24 12.38
CA ALA A 478 1.06 -26.44 11.21
C ALA A 478 -0.37 -25.95 11.47
N ASP A 479 -0.98 -25.29 10.48
CA ASP A 479 -2.37 -24.81 10.52
C ASP A 479 -3.39 -25.96 10.36
N GLY A 480 -2.93 -27.17 9.99
CA GLY A 480 -3.75 -28.37 9.91
C GLY A 480 -3.11 -29.49 9.09
N PRO A 481 -3.77 -30.65 8.98
CA PRO A 481 -3.24 -31.78 8.22
C PRO A 481 -3.21 -31.49 6.71
N SER A 482 -2.14 -31.92 6.05
CA SER A 482 -2.05 -31.83 4.60
C SER A 482 -3.00 -32.78 3.87
N LEU A 483 -3.69 -32.26 2.86
CA LEU A 483 -4.59 -32.99 1.97
C LEU A 483 -4.05 -33.13 0.53
N HIS A 484 -2.81 -32.70 0.28
CA HIS A 484 -2.15 -32.77 -1.03
C HIS A 484 -2.14 -34.19 -1.62
N HIS A 485 -1.87 -35.19 -0.78
CA HIS A 485 -1.81 -36.60 -1.13
C HIS A 485 -3.17 -37.27 -1.42
N LYS A 486 -4.29 -36.53 -1.32
CA LYS A 486 -5.63 -37.06 -1.60
C LYS A 486 -5.88 -37.16 -3.11
N ARG A 487 -6.78 -38.05 -3.51
CA ARG A 487 -7.10 -38.38 -4.90
C ARG A 487 -8.51 -37.94 -5.27
N LEU A 488 -8.66 -37.47 -6.50
CA LEU A 488 -9.90 -37.00 -7.12
C LEU A 488 -10.52 -38.05 -8.06
N ALA A 489 -9.90 -39.23 -8.20
CA ALA A 489 -10.30 -40.27 -9.15
C ALA A 489 -11.80 -40.67 -9.12
N PHE A 490 -12.48 -40.51 -7.98
CA PHE A 490 -13.90 -40.86 -7.85
C PHE A 490 -14.85 -39.89 -8.58
N LEU A 491 -14.35 -38.72 -8.98
CA LEU A 491 -15.08 -37.70 -9.75
C LEU A 491 -15.04 -37.97 -11.26
N MET A 492 -14.35 -39.03 -11.68
CA MET A 492 -14.30 -39.47 -13.07
C MET A 492 -15.10 -40.76 -13.25
N GLU A 493 -16.06 -40.75 -14.19
CA GLU A 493 -16.76 -41.93 -14.66
C GLU A 493 -16.10 -42.46 -15.95
N LYS A 494 -15.95 -43.79 -16.04
CA LYS A 494 -15.57 -44.44 -17.30
C LYS A 494 -16.80 -44.58 -18.19
N LYS A 495 -16.75 -44.00 -19.39
CA LYS A 495 -17.76 -44.18 -20.45
C LYS A 495 -17.03 -44.70 -21.70
N GLY A 496 -17.13 -46.00 -21.95
CA GLY A 496 -16.35 -46.66 -23.01
C GLY A 496 -14.85 -46.50 -22.78
N ARG A 497 -14.11 -46.00 -23.78
CA ARG A 497 -12.66 -45.72 -23.69
C ARG A 497 -12.33 -44.36 -23.03
N ALA A 498 -13.30 -43.48 -22.84
CA ALA A 498 -13.09 -42.12 -22.30
C ALA A 498 -13.44 -42.01 -20.81
N ARG A 499 -12.77 -41.10 -20.10
CA ARG A 499 -13.13 -40.71 -18.72
C ARG A 499 -13.81 -39.34 -18.75
N CYS A 500 -15.01 -39.24 -18.20
CA CYS A 500 -15.77 -37.98 -18.13
C CYS A 500 -15.96 -37.57 -16.66
N LEU A 501 -16.16 -36.28 -16.40
CA LEU A 501 -16.55 -35.82 -15.08
C LEU A 501 -17.94 -36.33 -14.71
N VAL A 502 -18.13 -36.67 -13.44
CA VAL A 502 -19.44 -37.03 -12.86
C VAL A 502 -20.41 -35.85 -13.01
N ASN A 503 -19.92 -34.63 -12.76
CA ASN A 503 -20.71 -33.43 -12.97
C ASN A 503 -20.72 -33.06 -14.46
N ARG A 504 -21.92 -32.88 -15.02
CA ARG A 504 -22.14 -32.47 -16.42
C ARG A 504 -22.81 -31.11 -16.57
N LYS A 505 -23.19 -30.48 -15.45
CA LYS A 505 -23.87 -29.18 -15.46
C LYS A 505 -22.95 -28.13 -14.85
N TYR A 506 -22.91 -26.96 -15.48
CA TYR A 506 -22.23 -25.78 -14.96
C TYR A 506 -23.26 -24.69 -14.75
N TRP A 507 -23.14 -23.94 -13.65
CA TRP A 507 -23.98 -22.77 -13.39
C TRP A 507 -23.13 -21.50 -13.44
N HIS A 508 -23.74 -20.44 -13.94
CA HIS A 508 -23.18 -19.09 -14.00
C HIS A 508 -24.29 -18.11 -13.65
N PRO A 509 -24.02 -17.02 -12.91
CA PRO A 509 -25.00 -15.94 -12.72
C PRO A 509 -25.39 -15.35 -14.08
N ALA A 510 -26.59 -14.78 -14.21
CA ALA A 510 -27.00 -14.16 -15.46
C ALA A 510 -26.02 -13.02 -15.83
N LEU A 511 -25.39 -13.13 -17.01
CA LEU A 511 -24.49 -12.08 -17.50
C LEU A 511 -25.33 -10.83 -17.82
N ARG A 512 -25.06 -9.74 -17.12
CA ARG A 512 -25.64 -8.42 -17.40
C ARG A 512 -24.63 -7.58 -18.18
N LEU A 513 -25.12 -6.78 -19.13
CA LEU A 513 -24.30 -5.76 -19.77
C LEU A 513 -23.96 -4.69 -18.72
N CYS A 514 -22.66 -4.44 -18.52
CA CYS A 514 -22.14 -3.47 -17.57
C CYS A 514 -21.43 -2.35 -18.34
N HIS A 515 -21.87 -1.11 -18.16
CA HIS A 515 -21.22 0.06 -18.75
C HIS A 515 -20.07 0.54 -17.85
N PRO A 516 -18.80 0.53 -18.33
CA PRO A 516 -17.63 0.80 -17.48
C PRO A 516 -17.60 2.15 -16.76
N ARG A 517 -18.43 3.13 -17.17
CA ARG A 517 -18.50 4.47 -16.58
C ARG A 517 -19.55 4.61 -15.48
N GLU A 518 -20.57 3.74 -15.46
CA GLU A 518 -21.75 3.85 -14.58
C GLU A 518 -21.87 2.67 -13.62
N CYS A 519 -21.36 1.51 -14.05
CA CYS A 519 -21.35 0.26 -13.32
C CYS A 519 -20.25 0.26 -12.25
N ARG A 520 -20.63 0.11 -10.97
CA ARG A 520 -19.69 0.09 -9.84
C ARG A 520 -19.25 -1.33 -9.48
N GLU A 521 -20.10 -2.07 -8.77
CA GLU A 521 -19.84 -3.44 -8.34
C GLU A 521 -21.15 -4.26 -8.30
N HIS A 522 -21.28 -5.25 -9.17
CA HIS A 522 -22.46 -6.14 -9.21
C HIS A 522 -22.42 -7.26 -8.17
N PHE A 523 -21.23 -7.55 -7.63
CA PHE A 523 -21.06 -8.66 -6.71
C PHE A 523 -21.93 -8.51 -5.47
N LEU A 524 -21.99 -7.32 -4.86
CA LEU A 524 -22.77 -7.07 -3.64
C LEU A 524 -24.28 -7.32 -3.84
N GLU A 525 -24.81 -7.02 -5.03
CA GLU A 525 -26.22 -7.29 -5.37
C GLU A 525 -26.47 -8.79 -5.54
N LEU A 526 -25.49 -9.52 -6.10
CA LEU A 526 -25.60 -10.95 -6.39
C LEU A 526 -25.24 -11.81 -5.18
N GLU A 527 -24.45 -11.30 -4.23
CA GLU A 527 -23.81 -12.07 -3.17
C GLU A 527 -24.82 -12.90 -2.39
N SER A 528 -25.99 -12.34 -2.05
CA SER A 528 -27.06 -13.02 -1.32
C SER A 528 -27.69 -14.19 -2.10
N SER A 529 -27.65 -14.15 -3.43
CA SER A 529 -28.20 -15.19 -4.32
C SER A 529 -27.21 -16.30 -4.67
N LEU A 530 -25.91 -16.09 -4.43
CA LEU A 530 -24.87 -17.05 -4.77
C LEU A 530 -24.82 -18.23 -3.78
N PRO A 531 -24.37 -19.43 -4.20
CA PRO A 531 -24.12 -20.53 -3.28
C PRO A 531 -23.07 -20.18 -2.22
N ARG A 532 -23.34 -20.53 -0.96
CA ARG A 532 -22.47 -20.21 0.19
C ARG A 532 -21.10 -20.86 0.07
N MET A 533 -21.02 -22.09 -0.42
CA MET A 533 -19.73 -22.76 -0.64
C MET A 533 -18.88 -22.05 -1.70
N TYR A 534 -19.52 -21.48 -2.73
CA TYR A 534 -18.84 -20.68 -3.74
C TYR A 534 -18.35 -19.33 -3.18
N VAL A 535 -19.20 -18.62 -2.45
CA VAL A 535 -18.82 -17.36 -1.77
C VAL A 535 -17.68 -17.61 -0.78
N TRP A 536 -17.74 -18.71 -0.02
CA TRP A 536 -16.66 -19.12 0.87
C TRP A 536 -15.34 -19.36 0.13
N LEU A 537 -15.40 -20.05 -1.03
CA LEU A 537 -14.22 -20.30 -1.85
C LEU A 537 -13.63 -19.00 -2.41
N LEU A 538 -14.48 -18.06 -2.85
CA LEU A 538 -14.04 -16.72 -3.21
C LEU A 538 -13.36 -16.03 -2.02
N GLY A 539 -13.93 -16.13 -0.82
CA GLY A 539 -13.39 -15.60 0.42
C GLY A 539 -12.01 -16.18 0.79
N LEU A 540 -11.77 -17.46 0.52
CA LEU A 540 -10.46 -18.10 0.71
C LEU A 540 -9.41 -17.50 -0.24
N PHE A 541 -9.67 -17.47 -1.54
CA PHE A 541 -8.72 -16.91 -2.51
C PHE A 541 -8.58 -15.38 -2.41
N SER A 542 -9.64 -14.69 -2.00
CA SER A 542 -9.66 -13.26 -1.68
C SER A 542 -8.68 -12.96 -0.54
N PHE A 543 -8.72 -13.78 0.52
CA PHE A 543 -7.75 -13.70 1.62
C PHE A 543 -6.33 -14.05 1.15
N LEU A 544 -6.15 -15.14 0.40
CA LEU A 544 -4.83 -15.56 -0.08
C LEU A 544 -4.11 -14.48 -0.91
N LEU A 545 -4.87 -13.70 -1.68
CA LEU A 545 -4.34 -12.68 -2.58
C LEU A 545 -4.42 -11.25 -2.02
N GLY A 546 -5.10 -11.03 -0.89
CA GLY A 546 -5.36 -9.68 -0.36
C GLY A 546 -6.21 -8.81 -1.31
N VAL A 547 -7.20 -9.40 -1.98
CA VAL A 547 -8.10 -8.72 -2.93
C VAL A 547 -9.56 -8.87 -2.51
N SER A 548 -10.46 -8.02 -3.00
CA SER A 548 -11.90 -8.18 -2.72
C SER A 548 -12.49 -9.39 -3.46
N GLN A 549 -13.50 -10.03 -2.87
CA GLN A 549 -14.23 -11.13 -3.52
C GLN A 549 -14.87 -10.68 -4.84
N ALA A 550 -15.33 -9.42 -4.91
CA ALA A 550 -15.89 -8.81 -6.11
C ALA A 550 -14.91 -8.72 -7.28
N GLN A 551 -13.60 -8.72 -7.02
CA GLN A 551 -12.58 -8.69 -8.07
C GLN A 551 -12.25 -10.09 -8.62
N LEU A 552 -12.51 -11.14 -7.83
CA LEU A 552 -12.37 -12.54 -8.24
C LEU A 552 -13.62 -13.10 -8.91
N HIS A 553 -14.80 -12.65 -8.48
CA HIS A 553 -16.09 -12.96 -9.08
C HIS A 553 -16.22 -12.33 -10.47
#